data_AF-A0A3N4IPK3-F1
#
_entry.id   AF-A0A3N4IPK3-F1
#
_cell.length_a   1.000
_cell.length_b   1.000
_cell.length_c   1.000
_cell.angle_alpha   90.00
_cell.angle_beta   90.00
_cell.angle_gamma   90.00
#
_symmetry.space_group_name_H-M   'P 1'
#
loop_
_entity.id
_entity.type
_entity.pdbx_description
1 polymer ?
#
loop_
_entity_poly.entity_id
_entity_poly.type
_entity_poly.pdbx_seq_one_letter_code
_entity_poly.pdbx_strand_id
1 'polypeptide(L)'
;MAEVYQEKHLLTVLREHRIPLNSNDIGWAFQTSKTATAITNYVDKYLQTDTLLELEEAEIYDQLSSEQQKILRKTDNFPLLEAWTDDHWAAETDHLKNETAYLKEQAEILRAQKRDIDALSKKTKQSKTRKKQWRKARDERWAKEKEQVESMINGMTTTIAGQLQDVQQSYPALAPSQPAQTVQTVLESDDGYLGKLNEYLSQITLDESSDASEDEFVATVEKLITLLVNLTVKQTRLELDRTFAEAHRFTGELPNDEAVEQMESVQQDLETLYPEIADVAGMAITEKYREPLIKDIKERKANEQAAVVARGNWMAEVIDKLTERMSSLESAISHNYAAASALTSFADEMDKLVKESTTPEPESESQAPSITSSPQKGFATPKRMSVGLRSRVQQTPAQALLAHIGIPLPTASLAARTPGLFTPGPLVPEFMPLEQHLKDQLQRQKERILSMDATLGKMVEVEIPASLREFRRATFALDNEMTRESEWGDESTEALVIGSDANKRLAELEASVGDIKSGLHAVTKAFNEVRGSLEKDKIVSRWAR
;
A
#
# COMPACT_ATOMS: atom_id res chain seq x y z
N MET A 1 -114.59 54.74 1.83
CA MET A 1 -114.80 55.00 0.39
C MET A 1 -113.48 55.03 -0.39
N ALA A 2 -112.40 55.63 0.14
CA ALA A 2 -111.08 55.61 -0.51
C ALA A 2 -110.40 54.21 -0.55
N GLU A 3 -110.50 53.43 0.52
CA GLU A 3 -109.88 52.09 0.61
C GLU A 3 -110.40 51.09 -0.47
N VAL A 4 -111.70 51.14 -0.78
CA VAL A 4 -112.33 50.27 -1.79
C VAL A 4 -111.89 50.63 -3.22
N TYR A 5 -111.47 51.88 -3.45
CA TYR A 5 -110.96 52.31 -4.76
C TYR A 5 -109.53 51.80 -4.97
N GLN A 6 -108.68 51.86 -3.93
CA GLN A 6 -107.29 51.40 -4.01
C GLN A 6 -107.18 49.87 -4.06
N GLU A 7 -108.06 49.11 -3.40
CA GLU A 7 -108.12 47.64 -3.55
C GLU A 7 -108.46 47.23 -5.00
N LYS A 8 -109.42 47.92 -5.63
CA LYS A 8 -109.80 47.66 -7.03
C LYS A 8 -108.71 48.08 -8.02
N HIS A 9 -108.01 49.18 -7.75
CA HIS A 9 -106.89 49.63 -8.58
C HIS A 9 -105.75 48.62 -8.56
N LEU A 10 -105.36 48.15 -7.37
CA LEU A 10 -104.35 47.11 -7.20
C LEU A 10 -104.74 45.80 -7.91
N LEU A 11 -106.00 45.35 -7.79
CA LEU A 11 -106.47 44.15 -8.49
C LEU A 11 -106.46 44.30 -10.03
N THR A 12 -106.65 45.51 -10.54
CA THR A 12 -106.60 45.78 -11.98
C THR A 12 -105.17 45.68 -12.49
N VAL A 13 -104.22 46.30 -11.78
CA VAL A 13 -102.79 46.25 -12.14
C VAL A 13 -102.23 44.83 -11.99
N LEU A 14 -102.57 44.10 -10.92
CA LEU A 14 -102.13 42.71 -10.76
C LEU A 14 -102.63 41.80 -11.88
N ARG A 15 -103.84 42.07 -12.41
CA ARG A 15 -104.38 41.35 -13.55
C ARG A 15 -103.64 41.68 -14.84
N GLU A 16 -103.24 42.93 -15.06
CA GLU A 16 -102.44 43.33 -16.22
C GLU A 16 -101.07 42.63 -16.23
N HIS A 17 -100.42 42.49 -15.07
CA HIS A 17 -99.16 41.77 -14.91
C HIS A 17 -99.30 40.23 -14.84
N ARG A 18 -100.49 39.68 -15.16
CA ARG A 18 -100.80 38.24 -15.16
C ARG A 18 -100.52 37.53 -13.83
N ILE A 19 -100.65 38.22 -12.71
CA ILE A 19 -100.49 37.63 -11.38
C ILE A 19 -101.87 37.13 -10.91
N PRO A 20 -102.06 35.81 -10.66
CA PRO A 20 -103.36 35.25 -10.33
C PRO A 20 -103.67 35.40 -8.83
N LEU A 21 -103.94 36.64 -8.37
CA LEU A 21 -104.47 36.90 -7.02
C LEU A 21 -105.94 37.33 -7.09
N ASN A 22 -106.77 36.74 -6.23
CA ASN A 22 -108.20 37.08 -6.11
C ASN A 22 -108.44 38.10 -5.01
N SER A 23 -109.58 38.81 -5.04
CA SER A 23 -109.95 39.82 -4.02
C SER A 23 -109.94 39.26 -2.59
N ASN A 24 -110.28 37.98 -2.41
CA ASN A 24 -110.19 37.30 -1.11
C ASN A 24 -108.74 37.20 -0.58
N ASP A 25 -107.74 37.12 -1.47
CA ASP A 25 -106.33 36.99 -1.12
C ASP A 25 -105.65 38.33 -0.84
N ILE A 26 -106.33 39.45 -1.06
CA ILE A 26 -105.82 40.80 -0.78
C ILE A 26 -106.63 41.46 0.35
N GLY A 27 -107.88 41.02 0.56
CA GLY A 27 -108.77 41.54 1.60
C GLY A 27 -108.21 41.44 3.02
N TRP A 28 -107.42 40.41 3.34
CA TRP A 28 -106.75 40.29 4.66
C TRP A 28 -105.68 41.38 4.87
N ALA A 29 -105.02 41.84 3.81
CA ALA A 29 -103.97 42.85 3.89
C ALA A 29 -104.52 44.26 4.14
N PHE A 30 -105.75 44.54 3.70
CA PHE A 30 -106.46 45.80 3.97
C PHE A 30 -107.27 45.81 5.28
N GLN A 31 -107.44 44.67 5.96
CA GLN A 31 -108.14 44.61 7.26
C GLN A 31 -107.34 45.21 8.42
N THR A 32 -106.01 45.26 8.32
CA THR A 32 -105.16 45.84 9.36
C THR A 32 -104.76 47.27 8.98
N SER A 33 -105.18 48.27 9.75
CA SER A 33 -104.99 49.70 9.43
C SER A 33 -103.53 50.09 9.12
N LYS A 34 -102.54 49.45 9.78
CA LYS A 34 -101.11 49.71 9.51
C LYS A 34 -100.64 49.19 8.15
N THR A 35 -101.06 47.98 7.75
CA THR A 35 -100.71 47.41 6.45
C THR A 35 -101.52 48.06 5.34
N ALA A 36 -102.78 48.43 5.60
CA ALA A 36 -103.58 49.22 4.67
C ALA A 36 -102.85 50.52 4.29
N THR A 37 -102.41 51.33 5.26
CA THR A 37 -101.68 52.58 4.96
C THR A 37 -100.35 52.38 4.22
N ALA A 38 -99.65 51.27 4.48
CA ALA A 38 -98.40 50.95 3.79
C ALA A 38 -98.65 50.51 2.35
N ILE A 39 -99.67 49.70 2.11
CA ILE A 39 -100.07 49.21 0.79
C ILE A 39 -100.64 50.36 -0.04
N THR A 40 -101.44 51.25 0.54
CA THR A 40 -101.97 52.41 -0.18
C THR A 40 -100.87 53.39 -0.57
N ASN A 41 -99.89 53.63 0.33
CA ASN A 41 -98.70 54.41 -0.03
C ASN A 41 -97.85 53.71 -1.10
N TYR A 42 -97.76 52.37 -1.08
CA TYR A 42 -97.04 51.62 -2.10
C TYR A 42 -97.74 51.70 -3.46
N VAL A 43 -99.06 51.53 -3.49
CA VAL A 43 -99.90 51.66 -4.68
C VAL A 43 -99.83 53.08 -5.24
N ASP A 44 -99.93 54.11 -4.40
CA ASP A 44 -99.88 55.50 -4.86
C ASP A 44 -98.47 55.91 -5.33
N LYS A 45 -97.40 55.31 -4.78
CA LYS A 45 -96.02 55.67 -5.13
C LYS A 45 -95.46 54.91 -6.33
N TYR A 46 -95.87 53.66 -6.53
CA TYR A 46 -95.27 52.76 -7.53
C TYR A 46 -96.27 52.24 -8.58
N LEU A 47 -97.58 52.40 -8.39
CA LEU A 47 -98.62 51.93 -9.33
C LEU A 47 -99.47 53.10 -9.90
N GLN A 48 -98.86 54.27 -10.13
CA GLN A 48 -99.48 55.33 -10.93
C GLN A 48 -99.23 55.10 -12.43
N THR A 49 -100.19 55.50 -13.27
CA THR A 49 -100.13 55.38 -14.74
C THR A 49 -98.93 56.06 -15.39
N ASP A 50 -98.27 57.00 -14.68
CA ASP A 50 -97.10 57.72 -15.16
C ASP A 50 -95.76 57.10 -14.70
N THR A 51 -95.79 56.06 -13.87
CA THR A 51 -94.60 55.36 -13.37
C THR A 51 -94.82 53.85 -13.40
N LEU A 52 -94.92 53.30 -14.61
CA LEU A 52 -94.77 51.87 -14.89
C LEU A 52 -93.28 51.46 -14.86
N LEU A 53 -92.57 51.82 -13.79
CA LEU A 53 -91.21 51.33 -13.54
C LEU A 53 -91.28 50.32 -12.40
N GLU A 54 -90.83 49.09 -12.64
CA GLU A 54 -90.72 48.09 -11.59
C GLU A 54 -89.69 48.54 -10.53
N LEU A 55 -89.77 47.98 -9.31
CA LEU A 55 -88.93 48.38 -8.16
C LEU A 55 -87.43 48.38 -8.51
N GLU A 56 -87.00 47.38 -9.29
CA GLU A 56 -85.62 47.23 -9.76
C GLU A 56 -85.25 48.30 -10.80
N GLU A 57 -86.19 48.67 -11.67
CA GLU A 57 -85.95 49.66 -12.72
C GLU A 57 -85.85 51.08 -12.17
N ALA A 58 -86.61 51.42 -11.13
CA ALA A 58 -86.49 52.71 -10.45
C ALA A 58 -85.14 52.86 -9.74
N GLU A 59 -84.64 51.78 -9.13
CA GLU A 59 -83.32 51.76 -8.48
C GLU A 59 -82.19 51.88 -9.50
N ILE A 60 -82.33 51.24 -10.67
CA ILE A 60 -81.41 51.42 -11.81
C ILE A 60 -81.50 52.85 -12.36
N TYR A 61 -82.70 53.44 -12.46
CA TYR A 61 -82.88 54.81 -12.95
C TYR A 61 -82.20 55.84 -12.04
N ASP A 62 -82.26 55.64 -10.72
CA ASP A 62 -81.58 56.48 -9.72
C ASP A 62 -80.05 56.28 -9.73
N GLN A 63 -79.56 55.12 -10.14
CA GLN A 63 -78.12 54.85 -10.31
C GLN A 63 -77.55 55.41 -11.62
N LEU A 64 -78.39 55.78 -12.59
CA LEU A 64 -77.94 56.40 -13.84
C LEU A 64 -77.56 57.88 -13.64
N SER A 65 -76.43 58.28 -14.22
CA SER A 65 -75.97 59.68 -14.19
C SER A 65 -76.94 60.62 -14.92
N SER A 66 -76.97 61.91 -14.54
CA SER A 66 -77.88 62.92 -15.12
C SER A 66 -77.78 63.04 -16.66
N GLU A 67 -76.63 62.71 -17.25
CA GLU A 67 -76.46 62.67 -18.70
C GLU A 67 -77.13 61.45 -19.34
N GLN A 68 -77.03 60.28 -18.72
CA GLN A 68 -77.69 59.05 -19.20
C GLN A 68 -79.21 59.14 -19.07
N GLN A 69 -79.72 59.77 -18.00
CA GLN A 69 -81.14 60.07 -17.85
C GLN A 69 -81.64 61.06 -18.93
N LYS A 70 -80.80 62.01 -19.37
CA LYS A 70 -81.13 62.94 -20.48
C LYS A 70 -81.09 62.26 -21.85
N ILE A 71 -80.24 61.25 -22.01
CA ILE A 71 -80.20 60.42 -23.23
C ILE A 71 -81.50 59.60 -23.31
N LEU A 72 -81.90 58.94 -22.22
CA LEU A 72 -83.15 58.18 -22.15
C LEU A 72 -84.41 59.04 -22.38
N ARG A 73 -84.45 60.27 -21.86
CA ARG A 73 -85.55 61.23 -22.12
C ARG A 73 -85.57 61.80 -23.54
N LYS A 74 -84.47 61.70 -24.29
CA LYS A 74 -84.39 62.14 -25.69
C LYS A 74 -84.62 60.99 -26.67
N THR A 75 -84.59 59.75 -26.20
CA THR A 75 -84.84 58.55 -26.99
C THR A 75 -86.31 58.12 -26.87
N ASP A 76 -87.25 59.00 -27.23
CA ASP A 76 -88.60 58.57 -27.64
C ASP A 76 -88.55 57.80 -28.98
N ASN A 77 -87.42 57.90 -29.67
CA ASN A 77 -86.99 56.91 -30.64
C ASN A 77 -86.01 55.97 -29.93
N PHE A 78 -86.52 54.86 -29.41
CA PHE A 78 -85.73 53.63 -29.53
C PHE A 78 -85.26 53.60 -30.99
N PRO A 79 -83.97 53.41 -31.31
CA PRO A 79 -83.67 52.75 -32.56
C PRO A 79 -84.43 51.44 -32.41
N LEU A 80 -85.65 51.44 -32.98
CA LEU A 80 -86.46 50.30 -33.30
C LEU A 80 -85.44 49.25 -33.63
N LEU A 81 -85.27 48.26 -32.72
CA LEU A 81 -84.41 47.10 -32.82
C LEU A 81 -84.03 47.00 -34.29
N GLU A 82 -82.85 47.49 -34.70
CA GLU A 82 -82.53 47.53 -36.13
C GLU A 82 -82.71 46.09 -36.53
N ALA A 83 -83.80 45.80 -37.27
CA ALA A 83 -84.40 44.48 -37.21
C ALA A 83 -83.34 43.58 -37.78
N TRP A 84 -82.62 42.86 -36.90
CA TRP A 84 -81.38 42.19 -37.25
C TRP A 84 -81.71 41.41 -38.51
N THR A 85 -81.16 41.84 -39.64
CA THR A 85 -81.56 41.28 -40.93
C THR A 85 -81.22 39.80 -40.87
N ASP A 86 -81.98 38.93 -41.56
CA ASP A 86 -81.69 37.49 -41.55
C ASP A 86 -80.21 37.19 -41.90
N ASP A 87 -79.57 38.05 -42.71
CA ASP A 87 -78.14 38.01 -43.02
C ASP A 87 -77.22 38.27 -41.80
N HIS A 88 -77.59 39.16 -40.89
CA HIS A 88 -76.85 39.42 -39.65
C HIS A 88 -76.97 38.24 -38.68
N TRP A 89 -78.17 37.66 -38.55
CA TRP A 89 -78.35 36.42 -37.78
C TRP A 89 -77.56 35.26 -38.38
N ALA A 90 -77.51 35.14 -39.70
CA ALA A 90 -76.72 34.13 -40.39
C ALA A 90 -75.21 34.34 -40.16
N ALA A 91 -74.71 35.57 -40.31
CA ALA A 91 -73.31 35.91 -40.08
C ALA A 91 -72.87 35.66 -38.62
N GLU A 92 -73.67 36.07 -37.64
CA GLU A 92 -73.38 35.81 -36.22
C GLU A 92 -73.45 34.32 -35.89
N THR A 93 -74.43 33.60 -36.47
CA THR A 93 -74.53 32.15 -36.29
C THR A 93 -73.31 31.43 -36.88
N ASP A 94 -72.82 31.86 -38.03
CA ASP A 94 -71.63 31.28 -38.64
C ASP A 94 -70.34 31.68 -37.91
N HIS A 95 -70.28 32.90 -37.37
CA HIS A 95 -69.21 33.33 -36.47
C HIS A 95 -69.16 32.44 -35.21
N LEU A 96 -70.30 32.25 -34.52
CA LEU A 96 -70.41 31.37 -33.36
C LEU A 96 -70.10 29.91 -33.71
N LYS A 97 -70.48 29.42 -34.89
CA LYS A 97 -70.09 28.07 -35.36
C LYS A 97 -68.57 27.96 -35.54
N ASN A 98 -67.94 28.98 -36.13
CA ASN A 98 -66.49 29.00 -36.32
C ASN A 98 -65.75 29.09 -34.98
N GLU A 99 -66.21 29.93 -34.05
CA GLU A 99 -65.65 30.01 -32.70
C GLU A 99 -65.85 28.70 -31.92
N THR A 100 -67.03 28.07 -32.01
CA THR A 100 -67.26 26.77 -31.36
C THR A 100 -66.44 25.65 -31.99
N ALA A 101 -66.17 25.69 -33.30
CA ALA A 101 -65.25 24.77 -33.96
C ALA A 101 -63.81 24.99 -33.46
N TYR A 102 -63.36 26.24 -33.37
CA TYR A 102 -62.04 26.61 -32.85
C TYR A 102 -61.86 26.20 -31.38
N LEU A 103 -62.85 26.45 -30.53
CA LEU A 103 -62.83 26.02 -29.12
C LEU A 103 -62.81 24.49 -28.98
N LYS A 104 -63.48 23.75 -29.88
CA LYS A 104 -63.39 22.29 -29.90
C LYS A 104 -61.99 21.82 -30.25
N GLU A 105 -61.35 22.41 -31.27
CA GLU A 105 -59.97 22.10 -31.64
C GLU A 105 -59.00 22.40 -30.50
N GLN A 106 -59.11 23.57 -29.86
CA GLN A 106 -58.32 23.90 -28.68
C GLN A 106 -58.55 22.93 -27.52
N ALA A 107 -59.80 22.52 -27.28
CA ALA A 107 -60.10 21.53 -26.24
C ALA A 107 -59.52 20.14 -26.57
N GLU A 108 -59.42 19.76 -27.85
CA GLU A 108 -58.73 18.53 -28.26
C GLU A 108 -57.22 18.62 -28.05
N ILE A 109 -56.59 19.74 -28.40
CA ILE A 109 -55.17 20.00 -28.14
C ILE A 109 -54.86 19.95 -26.65
N LEU A 110 -55.65 20.63 -25.81
CA LEU A 110 -55.46 20.60 -24.35
C LEU A 110 -55.64 19.19 -23.77
N ARG A 111 -56.57 18.39 -24.30
CA ARG A 111 -56.71 16.98 -23.91
C ARG A 111 -55.51 16.15 -24.34
N ALA A 112 -54.92 16.39 -25.51
CA ALA A 112 -53.69 15.74 -25.94
C ALA A 112 -52.51 16.12 -25.01
N GLN A 113 -52.30 17.42 -24.78
CA GLN A 113 -51.26 17.91 -23.87
C GLN A 113 -51.41 17.35 -22.44
N LYS A 114 -52.64 17.28 -21.91
CA LYS A 114 -52.90 16.65 -20.60
C LYS A 114 -52.47 15.18 -20.57
N ARG A 115 -52.78 14.41 -21.62
CA ARG A 115 -52.35 12.99 -21.71
C ARG A 115 -50.83 12.88 -21.75
N ASP A 116 -50.15 13.78 -22.45
CA ASP A 116 -48.68 13.79 -22.52
C ASP A 116 -48.05 14.15 -21.17
N ILE A 117 -48.57 15.16 -20.47
CA ILE A 117 -48.15 15.52 -19.11
C ILE A 117 -48.38 14.33 -18.15
N ASP A 118 -49.53 13.67 -18.24
CA ASP A 118 -49.83 12.48 -17.43
C ASP A 118 -48.84 11.35 -17.73
N ALA A 119 -48.50 11.12 -19.00
CA ALA A 119 -47.52 10.12 -19.41
C ALA A 119 -46.10 10.45 -18.90
N LEU A 120 -45.67 11.72 -19.01
CA LEU A 120 -44.39 12.20 -18.48
C LEU A 120 -44.34 12.11 -16.95
N SER A 121 -45.44 12.41 -16.26
CA SER A 121 -45.51 12.28 -14.80
C SER A 121 -45.37 10.82 -14.35
N LYS A 122 -46.00 9.87 -15.07
CA LYS A 122 -45.87 8.43 -14.84
C LYS A 122 -44.44 7.96 -15.10
N LYS A 123 -43.83 8.36 -16.23
CA LYS A 123 -42.43 8.05 -16.55
C LYS A 123 -41.46 8.59 -15.51
N THR A 124 -41.71 9.80 -15.00
CA THR A 124 -40.90 10.42 -13.95
C THR A 124 -41.02 9.67 -12.63
N LYS A 125 -42.24 9.27 -12.23
CA LYS A 125 -42.47 8.45 -11.04
C LYS A 125 -41.75 7.10 -11.14
N GLN A 126 -41.85 6.42 -12.30
CA GLN A 126 -41.14 5.17 -12.56
C GLN A 126 -39.61 5.34 -12.56
N SER A 127 -39.09 6.43 -13.12
CA SER A 127 -37.66 6.74 -13.08
C SER A 127 -37.17 6.97 -11.63
N LYS A 128 -37.96 7.68 -10.81
CA LYS A 128 -37.65 7.90 -9.38
C LYS A 128 -37.65 6.59 -8.59
N THR A 129 -38.63 5.71 -8.78
CA THR A 129 -38.68 4.41 -8.11
C THR A 129 -37.51 3.51 -8.53
N ARG A 130 -37.20 3.46 -9.83
CA ARG A 130 -36.03 2.75 -10.37
C ARG A 130 -34.73 3.28 -9.77
N LYS A 131 -34.54 4.61 -9.71
CA LYS A 131 -33.35 5.23 -9.07
C LYS A 131 -33.25 4.87 -7.59
N LYS A 132 -34.36 4.85 -6.85
CA LYS A 132 -34.38 4.45 -5.43
C LYS A 132 -34.00 2.99 -5.24
N GLN A 133 -34.50 2.09 -6.10
CA GLN A 133 -34.14 0.67 -6.08
C GLN A 133 -32.66 0.46 -6.39
N TRP A 134 -32.11 1.14 -7.42
CA TRP A 134 -30.68 1.07 -7.72
C TRP A 134 -29.78 1.58 -6.59
N ARG A 135 -30.16 2.67 -5.92
CA ARG A 135 -29.42 3.17 -4.75
C ARG A 135 -29.43 2.14 -3.63
N LYS A 136 -30.60 1.62 -3.26
CA LYS A 136 -30.71 0.55 -2.25
C LYS A 136 -29.85 -0.68 -2.60
N ALA A 137 -29.94 -1.17 -3.83
CA ALA A 137 -29.14 -2.32 -4.26
C ALA A 137 -27.63 -2.03 -4.23
N ARG A 138 -27.22 -0.79 -4.53
CA ARG A 138 -25.82 -0.35 -4.41
C ARG A 138 -25.38 -0.30 -2.95
N ASP A 139 -26.19 0.30 -2.09
CA ASP A 139 -25.88 0.45 -0.66
C ASP A 139 -25.81 -0.93 0.02
N GLU A 140 -26.70 -1.85 -0.31
CA GLU A 140 -26.66 -3.25 0.14
C GLU A 140 -25.40 -3.98 -0.35
N ARG A 141 -24.98 -3.75 -1.60
CA ARG A 141 -23.73 -4.32 -2.13
C ARG A 141 -22.51 -3.78 -1.40
N TRP A 142 -22.47 -2.46 -1.16
CA TRP A 142 -21.38 -1.81 -0.44
C TRP A 142 -21.32 -2.25 1.03
N ALA A 143 -22.46 -2.45 1.68
CA ALA A 143 -22.51 -3.00 3.04
C ALA A 143 -21.91 -4.41 3.10
N LYS A 144 -22.28 -5.29 2.16
CA LYS A 144 -21.72 -6.64 2.08
C LYS A 144 -20.22 -6.66 1.79
N GLU A 145 -19.75 -5.79 0.89
CA GLU A 145 -18.33 -5.67 0.57
C GLU A 145 -17.53 -5.14 1.77
N LYS A 146 -18.07 -4.16 2.50
CA LYS A 146 -17.49 -3.66 3.75
C LYS A 146 -17.38 -4.77 4.80
N GLU A 147 -18.46 -5.51 5.05
CA GLU A 147 -18.49 -6.64 5.99
C GLU A 147 -17.50 -7.74 5.59
N GLN A 148 -17.38 -8.04 4.29
CA GLN A 148 -16.40 -9.01 3.77
C GLN A 148 -14.95 -8.54 4.02
N VAL A 149 -14.66 -7.26 3.77
CA VAL A 149 -13.33 -6.69 4.01
C VAL A 149 -13.01 -6.67 5.51
N GLU A 150 -13.95 -6.27 6.36
CA GLU A 150 -13.78 -6.31 7.83
C GLU A 150 -13.54 -7.73 8.33
N SER A 151 -14.29 -8.72 7.82
CA SER A 151 -14.05 -10.13 8.14
C SER A 151 -12.68 -10.61 7.68
N MET A 152 -12.21 -10.17 6.51
CA MET A 152 -10.88 -10.52 6.00
C MET A 152 -9.76 -9.89 6.84
N ILE A 153 -9.92 -8.61 7.22
CA ILE A 153 -8.98 -7.91 8.11
C ILE A 153 -8.91 -8.65 9.44
N ASN A 154 -10.05 -8.95 10.08
CA ASN A 154 -10.08 -9.68 11.34
C ASN A 154 -9.44 -11.09 11.21
N GLY A 155 -9.74 -11.80 10.12
CA GLY A 155 -9.10 -13.09 9.82
C GLY A 155 -7.57 -12.99 9.68
N MET A 156 -7.07 -11.97 8.97
CA MET A 156 -5.63 -11.72 8.84
C MET A 156 -5.00 -11.32 10.18
N THR A 157 -5.63 -10.45 10.96
CA THR A 157 -5.14 -10.03 12.27
C THR A 157 -5.06 -11.21 13.24
N THR A 158 -6.09 -12.06 13.30
CA THR A 158 -6.06 -13.28 14.13
C THR A 158 -4.99 -14.27 13.66
N THR A 159 -4.78 -14.41 12.35
CA THR A 159 -3.72 -15.28 11.80
C THR A 159 -2.34 -14.76 12.15
N ILE A 160 -2.10 -13.45 12.00
CA ILE A 160 -0.82 -12.82 12.35
C ILE A 160 -0.60 -12.89 13.86
N ALA A 161 -1.62 -12.66 14.69
CA ALA A 161 -1.53 -12.79 16.14
C ALA A 161 -1.22 -14.24 16.55
N GLY A 162 -1.84 -15.23 15.92
CA GLY A 162 -1.55 -16.65 16.13
C GLY A 162 -0.11 -17.01 15.74
N GLN A 163 0.32 -16.59 14.55
CA GLN A 163 1.71 -16.79 14.09
C GLN A 163 2.73 -16.10 15.00
N LEU A 164 2.43 -14.89 15.44
CA LEU A 164 3.26 -14.15 16.39
C LEU A 164 3.33 -14.87 17.73
N GLN A 165 2.21 -15.41 18.23
CA GLN A 165 2.18 -16.19 19.46
C GLN A 165 2.95 -17.51 19.29
N ASP A 166 2.84 -18.20 18.17
CA ASP A 166 3.60 -19.42 17.87
C ASP A 166 5.11 -19.12 17.80
N VAL A 167 5.49 -18.02 17.17
CA VAL A 167 6.88 -17.54 17.15
C VAL A 167 7.32 -17.15 18.56
N GLN A 168 6.49 -16.45 19.33
CA GLN A 168 6.79 -16.04 20.70
C GLN A 168 6.75 -17.22 21.70
N GLN A 169 6.13 -18.35 21.38
CA GLN A 169 6.19 -19.58 22.20
C GLN A 169 7.36 -20.47 21.80
N SER A 170 7.71 -20.51 20.51
CA SER A 170 8.91 -21.20 20.02
C SER A 170 10.20 -20.44 20.37
N TYR A 171 10.15 -19.11 20.51
CA TYR A 171 11.30 -18.28 20.86
C TYR A 171 11.84 -18.50 22.29
N PRO A 172 11.04 -18.64 23.36
CA PRO A 172 11.51 -19.02 24.69
C PRO A 172 11.85 -20.52 24.79
N ALA A 173 11.31 -21.38 23.92
CA ALA A 173 11.93 -22.69 23.72
C ALA A 173 13.35 -22.57 23.14
N LEU A 174 13.66 -21.43 22.49
CA LEU A 174 14.96 -21.01 21.98
C LEU A 174 15.70 -19.97 22.88
N ALA A 175 15.21 -19.57 24.06
CA ALA A 175 15.87 -18.60 24.94
C ALA A 175 15.46 -18.75 26.42
N PRO A 176 16.34 -18.69 27.44
CA PRO A 176 17.80 -18.66 27.43
C PRO A 176 18.45 -20.05 27.57
N SER A 177 17.71 -21.14 27.82
CA SER A 177 18.34 -22.41 28.23
C SER A 177 19.05 -23.15 27.09
N GLN A 178 18.52 -23.16 25.87
CA GLN A 178 19.16 -23.82 24.73
C GLN A 178 20.39 -23.08 24.18
N PRO A 179 20.32 -21.77 23.86
CA PRO A 179 21.52 -21.05 23.42
C PRO A 179 22.54 -20.94 24.55
N ALA A 180 22.12 -20.86 25.83
CA ALA A 180 23.08 -20.91 26.93
C ALA A 180 23.72 -22.30 27.05
N GLN A 181 22.99 -23.40 26.84
CA GLN A 181 23.58 -24.74 26.83
C GLN A 181 24.53 -24.94 25.65
N THR A 182 24.17 -24.50 24.45
CA THR A 182 25.09 -24.62 23.30
C THR A 182 26.31 -23.74 23.49
N VAL A 183 26.15 -22.48 23.91
CA VAL A 183 27.27 -21.59 24.27
C VAL A 183 28.11 -22.19 25.39
N GLN A 184 27.49 -22.78 26.41
CA GLN A 184 28.20 -23.43 27.52
C GLN A 184 29.00 -24.64 27.05
N THR A 185 28.43 -25.54 26.24
CA THR A 185 29.17 -26.70 25.68
C THR A 185 30.32 -26.25 24.77
N VAL A 186 30.13 -25.14 24.06
CA VAL A 186 31.18 -24.51 23.25
C VAL A 186 32.27 -24.00 24.20
N LEU A 187 31.97 -23.16 25.19
CA LEU A 187 32.97 -22.67 26.15
C LEU A 187 33.68 -23.80 26.92
N GLU A 188 32.97 -24.84 27.35
CA GLU A 188 33.58 -26.02 27.99
C GLU A 188 34.57 -26.74 27.04
N SER A 189 34.27 -26.80 25.75
CA SER A 189 35.22 -27.33 24.75
C SER A 189 36.42 -26.40 24.53
N ASP A 190 36.27 -25.08 24.62
CA ASP A 190 37.38 -24.11 24.57
C ASP A 190 38.29 -24.25 25.78
N ASP A 191 37.72 -24.39 26.97
CA ASP A 191 38.48 -24.64 28.20
C ASP A 191 39.32 -25.91 28.10
N GLY A 192 38.81 -26.93 27.40
CA GLY A 192 39.57 -28.14 27.07
C GLY A 192 40.78 -27.88 26.17
N TYR A 193 40.67 -26.99 25.18
CA TYR A 193 41.79 -26.58 24.33
C TYR A 193 42.79 -25.70 25.09
N LEU A 194 42.31 -24.77 25.92
CA LEU A 194 43.14 -23.92 26.77
C LEU A 194 43.91 -24.74 27.81
N GLY A 195 43.29 -25.78 28.38
CA GLY A 195 43.95 -26.72 29.29
C GLY A 195 45.13 -27.44 28.62
N LYS A 196 44.94 -27.94 27.39
CA LYS A 196 46.01 -28.56 26.59
C LYS A 196 47.09 -27.56 26.21
N LEU A 197 46.71 -26.32 25.87
CA LEU A 197 47.66 -25.26 25.56
C LEU A 197 48.53 -24.92 26.77
N ASN A 198 47.93 -24.85 27.97
CA ASN A 198 48.68 -24.66 29.21
C ASN A 198 49.63 -25.83 29.50
N GLU A 199 49.21 -27.07 29.23
CA GLU A 199 50.07 -28.25 29.34
C GLU A 199 51.29 -28.13 28.40
N TYR A 200 51.09 -27.78 27.13
CA TYR A 200 52.20 -27.60 26.19
C TYR A 200 53.11 -26.42 26.54
N LEU A 201 52.56 -25.31 27.04
CA LEU A 201 53.36 -24.18 27.54
C LEU A 201 54.25 -24.60 28.71
N SER A 202 53.72 -25.39 29.64
CA SER A 202 54.51 -25.91 30.78
C SER A 202 55.64 -26.85 30.34
N GLN A 203 55.47 -27.57 29.23
CA GLN A 203 56.50 -28.45 28.66
C GLN A 203 57.58 -27.69 27.89
N ILE A 204 57.26 -26.53 27.31
CA ILE A 204 58.24 -25.70 26.59
C ILE A 204 59.11 -24.89 27.56
N THR A 205 58.54 -24.46 28.68
CA THR A 205 59.23 -23.63 29.69
C THR A 205 60.16 -24.42 30.62
N LEU A 206 60.01 -25.74 30.73
CA LEU A 206 60.81 -26.55 31.65
C LEU A 206 62.27 -26.79 31.18
N ASP A 207 62.58 -26.56 29.90
CA ASP A 207 63.90 -26.84 29.32
C ASP A 207 64.87 -25.65 29.33
N GLU A 208 64.49 -24.47 29.85
CA GLU A 208 65.42 -23.35 30.06
C GLU A 208 66.56 -23.68 31.05
N SER A 209 66.46 -24.79 31.79
CA SER A 209 67.54 -25.27 32.66
C SER A 209 68.69 -25.95 31.92
N SER A 210 68.55 -26.20 30.62
CA SER A 210 69.60 -26.77 29.76
C SER A 210 70.25 -25.74 28.83
N ASP A 211 70.32 -24.48 29.27
CA ASP A 211 71.02 -23.39 28.57
C ASP A 211 72.55 -23.42 28.80
N ALA A 212 73.11 -24.60 29.11
CA ALA A 212 74.53 -24.83 28.89
C ALA A 212 74.74 -24.74 27.38
N SER A 213 75.40 -23.66 26.95
CA SER A 213 75.75 -23.43 25.55
C SER A 213 76.27 -24.74 24.93
N GLU A 214 75.87 -25.03 23.69
CA GLU A 214 76.37 -26.19 22.94
C GLU A 214 77.91 -26.26 23.00
N ASP A 215 78.56 -25.10 23.07
CA ASP A 215 80.01 -24.95 23.23
C ASP A 215 80.50 -25.39 24.61
N GLU A 216 79.77 -25.11 25.69
CA GLU A 216 80.11 -25.58 27.04
C GLU A 216 79.99 -27.10 27.15
N PHE A 217 78.93 -27.67 26.59
CA PHE A 217 78.75 -29.12 26.60
C PHE A 217 79.80 -29.83 25.73
N VAL A 218 80.07 -29.33 24.52
CA VAL A 218 81.15 -29.85 23.66
C VAL A 218 82.50 -29.74 24.37
N ALA A 219 82.78 -28.63 25.06
CA ALA A 219 84.00 -28.49 25.86
C ALA A 219 84.06 -29.48 27.03
N THR A 220 82.94 -29.84 27.66
CA THR A 220 82.92 -30.89 28.69
C THR A 220 83.17 -32.29 28.12
N VAL A 221 82.60 -32.60 26.96
CA VAL A 221 82.84 -33.86 26.25
C VAL A 221 84.30 -33.99 25.83
N GLU A 222 84.90 -32.91 25.32
CA GLU A 222 86.34 -32.88 24.98
C GLU A 222 87.24 -33.05 26.21
N LYS A 223 86.88 -32.45 27.35
CA LYS A 223 87.59 -32.68 28.63
C LYS A 223 87.49 -34.14 29.10
N LEU A 224 86.32 -34.76 28.97
CA LEU A 224 86.12 -36.16 29.34
C LEU A 224 86.90 -37.11 28.42
N ILE A 225 86.91 -36.84 27.11
CA ILE A 225 87.65 -37.63 26.12
C ILE A 225 89.16 -37.53 26.37
N THR A 226 89.69 -36.33 26.59
CA THR A 226 91.12 -36.15 26.91
C THR A 226 91.49 -36.85 28.22
N LEU A 227 90.62 -36.85 29.23
CA LEU A 227 90.82 -37.61 30.46
C LEU A 227 90.83 -39.13 30.18
N LEU A 228 89.89 -39.61 29.38
CA LEU A 228 89.79 -41.03 29.00
C LEU A 228 91.05 -41.49 28.26
N VAL A 229 91.54 -40.72 27.28
CA VAL A 229 92.80 -40.99 26.56
C VAL A 229 93.96 -41.07 27.54
N ASN A 230 94.07 -40.12 28.47
CA ASN A 230 95.15 -40.13 29.47
C ASN A 230 95.08 -41.35 30.39
N LEU A 231 93.89 -41.79 30.80
CA LEU A 231 93.73 -42.98 31.64
C LEU A 231 94.04 -44.26 30.87
N THR A 232 93.59 -44.39 29.62
CA THR A 232 93.89 -45.57 28.80
C THR A 232 95.37 -45.69 28.50
N VAL A 233 96.04 -44.58 28.18
CA VAL A 233 97.50 -44.56 27.96
C VAL A 233 98.24 -44.94 29.23
N LYS A 234 97.83 -44.42 30.40
CA LYS A 234 98.43 -44.81 31.68
C LYS A 234 98.21 -46.29 31.97
N GLN A 235 97.01 -46.81 31.72
CA GLN A 235 96.70 -48.20 31.94
C GLN A 235 97.55 -49.12 31.04
N THR A 236 97.59 -48.86 29.73
CA THR A 236 98.36 -49.67 28.79
C THR A 236 99.86 -49.61 29.10
N ARG A 237 100.38 -48.43 29.49
CA ARG A 237 101.78 -48.29 29.94
C ARG A 237 102.06 -49.12 31.19
N LEU A 238 101.19 -49.05 32.20
CA LEU A 238 101.33 -49.85 33.42
C LEU A 238 101.25 -51.36 33.14
N GLU A 239 100.42 -51.80 32.20
CA GLU A 239 100.34 -53.19 31.77
C GLU A 239 101.62 -53.64 31.02
N LEU A 240 102.17 -52.79 30.15
CA LEU A 240 103.45 -53.02 29.46
C LEU A 240 104.63 -53.05 30.45
N ASP A 241 104.72 -52.08 31.35
CA ASP A 241 105.75 -52.04 32.40
C ASP A 241 105.68 -53.27 33.30
N ARG A 242 104.47 -53.70 33.65
CA ARG A 242 104.24 -54.90 34.45
C ARG A 242 104.69 -56.16 33.72
N THR A 243 104.27 -56.34 32.47
CA THR A 243 104.62 -57.52 31.67
C THR A 243 106.12 -57.55 31.35
N PHE A 244 106.74 -56.39 31.09
CA PHE A 244 108.19 -56.26 30.96
C PHE A 244 108.92 -56.64 32.27
N ALA A 245 108.47 -56.13 33.42
CA ALA A 245 109.07 -56.48 34.71
C ALA A 245 108.87 -57.97 35.09
N GLU A 246 107.72 -58.56 34.74
CA GLU A 246 107.47 -59.98 34.89
C GLU A 246 108.40 -60.80 33.98
N ALA A 247 108.55 -60.43 32.70
CA ALA A 247 109.47 -61.08 31.76
C ALA A 247 110.94 -60.97 32.20
N HIS A 248 111.35 -59.79 32.69
CA HIS A 248 112.70 -59.53 33.19
C HIS A 248 113.05 -60.41 34.40
N ARG A 249 112.08 -60.70 35.27
CA ARG A 249 112.26 -61.61 36.42
C ARG A 249 112.48 -63.05 36.00
N PHE A 250 111.84 -63.52 34.92
CA PHE A 250 112.01 -64.89 34.43
C PHE A 250 113.32 -65.10 33.66
N THR A 251 113.85 -64.07 33.00
CA THR A 251 115.14 -64.15 32.27
C THR A 251 116.37 -64.03 33.19
N GLY A 252 116.23 -63.42 34.37
CA GLY A 252 117.33 -63.25 35.33
C GLY A 252 117.84 -64.53 36.01
N GLU A 253 117.15 -65.67 35.83
CA GLU A 253 117.54 -66.96 36.43
C GLU A 253 118.52 -67.78 35.56
N LEU A 254 118.81 -67.37 34.31
CA LEU A 254 119.77 -68.03 33.42
C LEU A 254 120.66 -67.00 32.71
N PRO A 255 121.98 -66.94 32.98
CA PRO A 255 122.88 -65.95 32.38
C PRO A 255 123.25 -66.38 30.96
N ASN A 256 122.50 -65.91 29.97
CA ASN A 256 122.85 -66.00 28.55
C ASN A 256 123.02 -64.58 28.01
N ASP A 257 124.19 -64.23 27.48
CA ASP A 257 124.49 -62.88 26.99
C ASP A 257 123.51 -62.46 25.86
N GLU A 258 123.03 -63.41 25.05
CA GLU A 258 122.00 -63.18 24.03
C GLU A 258 120.64 -62.72 24.63
N ALA A 259 120.30 -63.14 25.85
CA ALA A 259 119.05 -62.75 26.51
C ALA A 259 119.10 -61.32 27.06
N VAL A 260 120.30 -60.82 27.37
CA VAL A 260 120.52 -59.44 27.83
C VAL A 260 120.40 -58.47 26.65
N GLU A 261 121.04 -58.78 25.51
CA GLU A 261 120.92 -57.96 24.29
C GLU A 261 119.47 -57.92 23.76
N GLN A 262 118.74 -59.04 23.81
CA GLN A 262 117.32 -59.08 23.45
C GLN A 262 116.46 -58.22 24.38
N MET A 263 116.79 -58.19 25.68
CA MET A 263 116.06 -57.36 26.66
C MET A 263 116.30 -55.86 26.44
N GLU A 264 117.54 -55.46 26.12
CA GLU A 264 117.86 -54.07 25.77
C GLU A 264 117.17 -53.64 24.47
N SER A 265 117.11 -54.52 23.46
CA SER A 265 116.35 -54.27 22.23
C SER A 265 114.86 -54.07 22.52
N VAL A 266 114.25 -54.92 23.35
CA VAL A 266 112.83 -54.80 23.74
C VAL A 266 112.57 -53.52 24.53
N GLN A 267 113.51 -53.10 25.37
CA GLN A 267 113.43 -51.82 26.08
C GLN A 267 113.45 -50.63 25.11
N GLN A 268 114.33 -50.64 24.11
CA GLN A 268 114.40 -49.60 23.09
C GLN A 268 113.12 -49.53 22.24
N ASP A 269 112.56 -50.70 21.91
CA ASP A 269 111.28 -50.80 21.19
C ASP A 269 110.11 -50.27 22.06
N LEU A 270 110.11 -50.53 23.37
CA LEU A 270 109.14 -49.98 24.32
C LEU A 270 109.21 -48.45 24.42
N GLU A 271 110.42 -47.90 24.49
CA GLU A 271 110.65 -46.45 24.51
C GLU A 271 110.13 -45.77 23.24
N THR A 272 110.22 -46.46 22.10
CA THR A 272 109.68 -46.01 20.82
C THR A 272 108.14 -46.18 20.74
N LEU A 273 107.58 -47.23 21.36
CA LEU A 273 106.15 -47.52 21.35
C LEU A 273 105.35 -46.60 22.30
N TYR A 274 105.93 -46.09 23.38
CA TYR A 274 105.24 -45.23 24.34
C TYR A 274 104.62 -43.94 23.79
N PRO A 275 105.26 -43.17 22.89
CA PRO A 275 104.60 -42.05 22.23
C PRO A 275 103.49 -42.51 21.27
N GLU A 276 103.70 -43.60 20.52
CA GLU A 276 102.72 -44.11 19.56
C GLU A 276 101.43 -44.63 20.25
N ILE A 277 101.55 -45.21 21.43
CA ILE A 277 100.39 -45.61 22.27
C ILE A 277 99.48 -44.40 22.57
N ALA A 278 100.05 -43.21 22.78
CA ALA A 278 99.26 -42.01 23.03
C ALA A 278 98.47 -41.57 21.79
N ASP A 279 99.11 -41.62 20.63
CA ASP A 279 98.50 -41.23 19.36
C ASP A 279 97.40 -42.22 18.93
N VAL A 280 97.67 -43.53 19.04
CA VAL A 280 96.70 -44.58 18.69
C VAL A 280 95.52 -44.60 19.66
N ALA A 281 95.75 -44.47 20.97
CA ALA A 281 94.67 -44.37 21.94
C ALA A 281 93.83 -43.10 21.73
N GLY A 282 94.49 -41.98 21.41
CA GLY A 282 93.85 -40.72 21.02
C GLY A 282 92.91 -40.91 19.84
N MET A 283 93.42 -41.43 18.72
CA MET A 283 92.62 -41.69 17.52
C MET A 283 91.46 -42.65 17.80
N ALA A 284 91.71 -43.80 18.42
CA ALA A 284 90.70 -44.82 18.69
C ALA A 284 89.55 -44.30 19.58
N ILE A 285 89.86 -43.51 20.61
CA ILE A 285 88.86 -42.95 21.52
C ILE A 285 88.10 -41.81 20.85
N THR A 286 88.77 -40.98 20.06
CA THR A 286 88.10 -39.91 19.31
C THR A 286 87.13 -40.48 18.28
N GLU A 287 87.53 -41.48 17.50
CA GLU A 287 86.66 -42.14 16.51
C GLU A 287 85.48 -42.86 17.18
N LYS A 288 85.74 -43.60 18.26
CA LYS A 288 84.72 -44.42 18.92
C LYS A 288 83.69 -43.61 19.73
N TYR A 289 84.10 -42.49 20.33
CA TYR A 289 83.24 -41.76 21.27
C TYR A 289 82.97 -40.31 20.86
N ARG A 290 83.96 -39.56 20.35
CA ARG A 290 83.79 -38.12 20.11
C ARG A 290 82.73 -37.82 19.06
N GLU A 291 82.88 -38.37 17.87
CA GLU A 291 81.97 -38.13 16.77
C GLU A 291 80.54 -38.62 17.04
N PRO A 292 80.30 -39.84 17.55
CA PRO A 292 78.95 -40.29 17.86
C PRO A 292 78.30 -39.49 18.99
N LEU A 293 79.04 -39.10 20.04
CA LEU A 293 78.48 -38.25 21.11
C LEU A 293 78.03 -36.89 20.56
N ILE A 294 78.89 -36.20 19.81
CA ILE A 294 78.56 -34.89 19.24
C ILE A 294 77.38 -35.00 18.26
N LYS A 295 77.32 -36.07 17.47
CA LYS A 295 76.23 -36.31 16.52
C LYS A 295 74.90 -36.56 17.25
N ASP A 296 74.87 -37.45 18.24
CA ASP A 296 73.66 -37.76 19.02
C ASP A 296 73.09 -36.52 19.71
N ILE A 297 73.96 -35.65 20.23
CA ILE A 297 73.55 -34.40 20.88
C ILE A 297 72.92 -33.44 19.86
N LYS A 298 73.56 -33.27 18.70
CA LYS A 298 73.02 -32.42 17.63
C LYS A 298 71.68 -32.93 17.12
N GLU A 299 71.55 -34.24 16.94
CA GLU A 299 70.28 -34.86 16.53
C GLU A 299 69.20 -34.70 17.60
N ARG A 300 69.54 -34.87 18.88
CA ARG A 300 68.61 -34.67 20.00
C ARG A 300 68.14 -33.22 20.08
N LYS A 301 69.05 -32.25 20.00
CA LYS A 301 68.73 -30.81 20.00
C LYS A 301 67.91 -30.42 18.77
N ALA A 302 68.23 -30.96 17.59
CA ALA A 302 67.45 -30.72 16.38
C ALA A 302 66.02 -31.27 16.51
N ASN A 303 65.85 -32.46 17.11
CA ASN A 303 64.54 -33.05 17.39
C ASN A 303 63.76 -32.25 18.45
N GLU A 304 64.43 -31.80 19.52
CA GLU A 304 63.83 -30.94 20.55
C GLU A 304 63.37 -29.60 19.94
N GLN A 305 64.22 -28.96 19.13
CA GLN A 305 63.87 -27.72 18.41
C GLN A 305 62.70 -27.94 17.44
N ALA A 306 62.71 -29.03 16.68
CA ALA A 306 61.61 -29.37 15.77
C ALA A 306 60.30 -29.61 16.55
N ALA A 307 60.38 -30.25 17.72
CA ALA A 307 59.22 -30.47 18.60
C ALA A 307 58.70 -29.15 19.18
N VAL A 308 59.57 -28.22 19.58
CA VAL A 308 59.18 -26.88 20.04
C VAL A 308 58.49 -26.10 18.93
N VAL A 309 59.05 -26.10 17.72
CA VAL A 309 58.43 -25.43 16.56
C VAL A 309 57.07 -26.05 16.22
N ALA A 310 56.97 -27.38 16.21
CA ALA A 310 55.71 -28.07 15.95
C ALA A 310 54.63 -27.75 17.00
N ARG A 311 55.01 -27.73 18.29
CA ARG A 311 54.11 -27.31 19.38
C ARG A 311 53.73 -25.83 19.26
N GLY A 312 54.68 -24.96 18.91
CA GLY A 312 54.44 -23.55 18.66
C GLY A 312 53.41 -23.31 17.55
N ASN A 313 53.56 -24.01 16.42
CA ASN A 313 52.60 -23.95 15.32
C ASN A 313 51.22 -24.47 15.73
N TRP A 314 51.16 -25.56 16.48
CA TRP A 314 49.90 -26.09 17.01
C TRP A 314 49.22 -25.08 17.94
N MET A 315 49.97 -24.43 18.84
CA MET A 315 49.41 -23.41 19.74
C MET A 315 48.87 -22.21 18.97
N ALA A 316 49.59 -21.75 17.95
CA ALA A 316 49.11 -20.68 17.07
C ALA A 316 47.80 -21.06 16.36
N GLU A 317 47.74 -22.27 15.79
CA GLU A 317 46.54 -22.78 15.12
C GLU A 317 45.35 -22.91 16.07
N VAL A 318 45.59 -23.31 17.32
CA VAL A 318 44.54 -23.37 18.35
C VAL A 318 44.04 -21.98 18.71
N ILE A 319 44.92 -20.99 18.91
CA ILE A 319 44.52 -19.61 19.19
C ILE A 319 43.71 -19.02 18.02
N ASP A 320 44.13 -19.26 16.79
CA ASP A 320 43.38 -18.82 15.60
C ASP A 320 41.99 -19.46 15.54
N LYS A 321 41.89 -20.77 15.80
CA LYS A 321 40.59 -21.47 15.88
C LYS A 321 39.71 -20.94 17.00
N LEU A 322 40.27 -20.69 18.19
CA LEU A 322 39.54 -20.13 19.33
C LEU A 322 39.00 -18.73 19.02
N THR A 323 39.81 -17.87 18.38
CA THR A 323 39.41 -16.51 18.01
C THR A 323 38.35 -16.49 16.90
N GLU A 324 38.50 -17.33 15.87
CA GLU A 324 37.49 -17.51 14.82
C GLU A 324 36.16 -17.98 15.43
N ARG A 325 36.21 -19.00 16.28
CA ARG A 325 35.00 -19.55 16.93
C ARG A 325 34.34 -18.55 17.87
N MET A 326 35.11 -17.77 18.62
CA MET A 326 34.60 -16.68 19.46
C MET A 326 33.88 -15.62 18.63
N SER A 327 34.47 -15.20 17.50
CA SER A 327 33.85 -14.21 16.61
C SER A 327 32.55 -14.73 15.97
N SER A 328 32.49 -16.02 15.63
CA SER A 328 31.28 -16.68 15.13
C SER A 328 30.19 -16.73 16.20
N LEU A 329 30.56 -17.04 17.43
CA LEU A 329 29.64 -17.08 18.58
C LEU A 329 29.09 -15.68 18.91
N GLU A 330 29.93 -14.65 18.87
CA GLU A 330 29.50 -13.25 19.03
C GLU A 330 28.51 -12.83 17.94
N SER A 331 28.79 -13.18 16.68
CA SER A 331 27.86 -12.91 15.56
C SER A 331 26.53 -13.64 15.74
N ALA A 332 26.55 -14.90 16.18
CA ALA A 332 25.34 -15.67 16.44
C ALA A 332 24.51 -15.09 17.60
N ILE A 333 25.16 -14.70 18.70
CA ILE A 333 24.49 -14.08 19.86
C ILE A 333 23.88 -12.72 19.48
N SER A 334 24.64 -11.87 18.78
CA SER A 334 24.15 -10.56 18.34
C SER A 334 22.97 -10.68 17.38
N HIS A 335 23.01 -11.62 16.43
CA HIS A 335 21.88 -11.90 15.53
C HIS A 335 20.65 -12.39 16.30
N ASN A 336 20.83 -13.30 17.27
CA ASN A 336 19.73 -13.79 18.10
C ASN A 336 19.14 -12.67 18.96
N TYR A 337 19.95 -11.82 19.57
CA TYR A 337 19.49 -10.67 20.33
C TYR A 337 18.73 -9.66 19.46
N ALA A 338 19.25 -9.35 18.27
CA ALA A 338 18.58 -8.49 17.31
C ALA A 338 17.21 -9.06 16.90
N ALA A 339 17.16 -10.36 16.58
CA ALA A 339 15.91 -11.06 16.27
C ALA A 339 14.92 -11.03 17.44
N ALA A 340 15.39 -11.25 18.68
CA ALA A 340 14.57 -11.13 19.89
C ALA A 340 13.94 -9.73 19.99
N SER A 341 14.77 -8.70 19.89
CA SER A 341 14.34 -7.31 20.03
C SER A 341 13.36 -6.90 18.92
N ALA A 342 13.59 -7.37 17.69
CA ALA A 342 12.69 -7.13 16.57
C ALA A 342 11.33 -7.80 16.79
N LEU A 343 11.31 -9.06 17.24
CA LEU A 343 10.06 -9.76 17.57
C LEU A 343 9.29 -9.08 18.69
N THR A 344 9.96 -8.64 19.76
CA THR A 344 9.30 -7.88 20.83
C THR A 344 8.74 -6.55 20.34
N SER A 345 9.48 -5.83 19.49
CA SER A 345 9.01 -4.55 18.95
C SER A 345 7.81 -4.72 18.01
N PHE A 346 7.81 -5.77 17.20
CA PHE A 346 6.71 -6.11 16.31
C PHE A 346 5.47 -6.55 17.11
N ALA A 347 5.66 -7.31 18.18
CA ALA A 347 4.58 -7.67 19.08
C ALA A 347 3.94 -6.44 19.75
N ASP A 348 4.76 -5.52 20.25
CA ASP A 348 4.27 -4.26 20.85
C ASP A 348 3.51 -3.38 19.85
N GLU A 349 3.94 -3.36 18.58
CA GLU A 349 3.29 -2.57 17.54
C GLU A 349 1.97 -3.20 17.06
N MET A 350 1.92 -4.53 16.97
CA MET A 350 0.69 -5.30 16.74
C MET A 350 -0.33 -5.08 17.87
N ASP A 351 0.10 -5.12 19.13
CA ASP A 351 -0.76 -4.87 20.28
C ASP A 351 -1.35 -3.46 20.26
N LYS A 352 -0.59 -2.46 19.78
CA LYS A 352 -1.09 -1.09 19.59
C LYS A 352 -2.13 -1.02 18.47
N LEU A 353 -1.88 -1.64 17.33
CA LEU A 353 -2.79 -1.66 16.18
C LEU A 353 -4.12 -2.35 16.51
N VAL A 354 -4.07 -3.45 17.27
CA VAL A 354 -5.27 -4.16 17.73
C VAL A 354 -6.08 -3.27 18.67
N LYS A 355 -5.43 -2.61 19.65
CA LYS A 355 -6.10 -1.70 20.60
C LYS A 355 -6.72 -0.48 19.91
N GLU A 356 -6.04 0.09 18.92
CA GLU A 356 -6.53 1.24 18.15
C GLU A 356 -7.77 0.87 17.30
N SER A 357 -7.84 -0.34 16.74
CA SER A 357 -9.02 -0.82 16.01
C SER A 357 -10.25 -1.13 16.88
N THR A 358 -10.06 -1.35 18.19
CA THR A 358 -11.14 -1.66 19.14
C THR A 358 -11.73 -0.45 19.86
N THR A 359 -11.29 0.78 19.54
CA THR A 359 -11.87 1.97 20.15
C THR A 359 -13.19 2.30 19.43
N PRO A 360 -14.38 2.14 20.06
CA PRO A 360 -15.62 2.55 19.44
C PRO A 360 -15.63 4.06 19.28
N GLU A 361 -15.75 4.52 18.04
CA GLU A 361 -16.03 5.90 17.68
C GLU A 361 -17.30 6.35 18.43
N PRO A 362 -17.26 7.40 19.27
CA PRO A 362 -18.43 7.84 20.01
C PRO A 362 -19.48 8.37 19.02
N GLU A 363 -20.66 7.73 19.02
CA GLU A 363 -21.86 8.18 18.32
C GLU A 363 -22.13 9.65 18.63
N SER A 364 -21.74 10.54 17.72
CA SER A 364 -22.11 11.95 17.78
C SER A 364 -23.40 12.14 17.01
N GLU A 365 -24.46 12.39 17.77
CA GLU A 365 -25.80 12.72 17.32
C GLU A 365 -25.80 13.78 16.22
N SER A 366 -26.50 13.47 15.13
CA SER A 366 -26.87 14.43 14.09
C SER A 366 -27.79 15.52 14.67
N GLN A 367 -27.28 16.74 14.80
CA GLN A 367 -28.10 17.94 14.72
C GLN A 367 -27.83 18.66 13.39
N ALA A 368 -28.85 18.72 12.55
CA ALA A 368 -28.88 19.54 11.35
C ALA A 368 -28.93 21.03 11.70
N PRO A 369 -28.34 21.92 10.89
CA PRO A 369 -28.79 23.30 10.82
C PRO A 369 -29.45 23.64 9.49
N SER A 370 -30.55 24.37 9.65
CA SER A 370 -31.43 24.98 8.67
C SER A 370 -30.77 26.06 7.83
N ILE A 371 -31.32 26.20 6.62
CA ILE A 371 -31.01 27.16 5.57
C ILE A 371 -31.44 28.58 5.99
N THR A 372 -30.56 29.57 5.84
CA THR A 372 -30.94 30.97 5.59
C THR A 372 -29.99 31.63 4.59
N SER A 373 -30.56 32.54 3.80
CA SER A 373 -30.15 33.12 2.52
C SER A 373 -28.99 34.15 2.52
N SER A 374 -28.33 34.20 1.35
CA SER A 374 -27.30 35.08 0.70
C SER A 374 -27.33 36.62 0.96
N PRO A 375 -26.45 37.50 0.39
CA PRO A 375 -25.30 37.33 -0.55
C PRO A 375 -24.03 38.24 -0.32
N GLN A 376 -23.02 38.04 -1.19
CA GLN A 376 -21.94 38.96 -1.66
C GLN A 376 -20.51 38.96 -1.07
N LYS A 377 -19.58 38.73 -2.02
CA LYS A 377 -18.23 39.29 -2.25
C LYS A 377 -17.08 38.92 -1.29
N GLY A 378 -16.05 38.32 -1.89
CA GLY A 378 -14.68 38.38 -1.38
C GLY A 378 -13.79 37.28 -1.94
N PHE A 379 -13.02 37.58 -2.99
CA PHE A 379 -11.81 36.84 -3.33
C PHE A 379 -10.84 36.92 -2.15
N ALA A 380 -10.48 35.77 -1.57
CA ALA A 380 -9.28 35.61 -0.77
C ALA A 380 -8.85 34.13 -0.78
N THR A 381 -7.59 33.92 -1.13
CA THR A 381 -6.86 32.65 -1.12
C THR A 381 -6.78 32.03 0.28
N PRO A 382 -6.63 30.70 0.43
CA PRO A 382 -6.09 30.16 1.66
C PRO A 382 -4.63 29.72 1.47
N LYS A 383 -3.82 30.32 2.33
CA LYS A 383 -2.51 29.88 2.80
C LYS A 383 -2.42 28.36 3.01
N ARG A 384 -1.38 27.80 2.41
CA ARG A 384 -0.31 27.02 3.07
C ARG A 384 -0.55 26.74 4.57
N MET A 385 -0.89 25.50 4.89
CA MET A 385 -0.70 24.89 6.20
C MET A 385 0.27 23.72 6.04
N SER A 386 1.47 23.92 6.59
CA SER A 386 2.39 22.88 7.00
C SER A 386 1.83 22.11 8.20
N VAL A 387 2.22 20.83 8.31
CA VAL A 387 2.37 19.94 9.50
C VAL A 387 1.96 18.54 9.04
N GLY A 388 2.71 17.46 9.21
CA GLY A 388 3.91 17.25 10.01
C GLY A 388 4.53 15.90 9.68
N LEU A 389 5.75 15.73 10.19
CA LEU A 389 6.63 14.58 10.06
C LEU A 389 5.92 13.24 10.32
N ARG A 390 6.14 12.27 9.43
CA ARG A 390 6.34 10.87 9.82
C ARG A 390 7.70 10.39 9.29
N SER A 391 8.60 10.15 10.22
CA SER A 391 9.88 9.44 10.09
C SER A 391 9.65 8.08 9.42
N ARG A 392 10.15 7.84 8.20
CA ARG A 392 11.49 7.28 7.87
C ARG A 392 11.74 5.87 8.44
N VAL A 393 11.18 4.86 7.76
CA VAL A 393 11.88 3.60 7.51
C VAL A 393 12.30 3.63 6.05
N GLN A 394 13.58 3.41 5.78
CA GLN A 394 14.18 3.48 4.45
C GLN A 394 13.66 2.35 3.56
N GLN A 395 12.56 2.58 2.85
CA GLN A 395 12.21 1.76 1.69
C GLN A 395 13.01 2.25 0.50
N THR A 396 13.74 1.34 -0.14
CA THR A 396 14.44 1.65 -1.39
C THR A 396 13.41 2.05 -2.46
N PRO A 397 13.72 3.02 -3.34
CA PRO A 397 12.77 3.53 -4.33
C PRO A 397 12.24 2.43 -5.28
N ALA A 398 12.95 1.32 -5.41
CA ALA A 398 12.51 0.14 -6.16
C ALA A 398 11.34 -0.61 -5.51
N GLN A 399 11.28 -0.68 -4.17
CA GLN A 399 10.19 -1.35 -3.44
C GLN A 399 8.90 -0.52 -3.44
N ALA A 400 9.03 0.82 -3.38
CA ALA A 400 7.90 1.73 -3.52
C ALA A 400 7.31 1.71 -4.94
N LEU A 401 8.14 1.54 -5.97
CA LEU A 401 7.68 1.35 -7.35
C LEU A 401 6.97 0.00 -7.52
N LEU A 402 7.53 -1.11 -7.01
CA LEU A 402 6.93 -2.44 -7.16
C LEU A 402 5.52 -2.57 -6.52
N ALA A 403 5.29 -1.91 -5.38
CA ALA A 403 3.98 -1.87 -4.74
C ALA A 403 2.96 -1.04 -5.55
N HIS A 404 3.42 0.03 -6.21
CA HIS A 404 2.56 0.89 -7.02
C HIS A 404 2.14 0.25 -8.37
N ILE A 405 2.82 -0.82 -8.81
CA ILE A 405 2.55 -1.55 -10.06
C ILE A 405 1.79 -2.88 -9.78
N GLY A 406 1.42 -3.17 -8.54
CA GLY A 406 0.52 -4.30 -8.20
C GLY A 406 1.16 -5.70 -8.25
N ILE A 407 2.46 -5.82 -8.02
CA ILE A 407 3.14 -7.12 -7.89
C ILE A 407 3.08 -7.56 -6.42
N PRO A 408 2.42 -8.68 -6.06
CA PRO A 408 2.53 -9.25 -4.73
C PRO A 408 3.90 -9.93 -4.55
N LEU A 409 4.59 -9.63 -3.45
CA LEU A 409 5.79 -10.32 -3.03
C LEU A 409 5.43 -11.78 -2.66
N PRO A 410 6.20 -12.79 -3.09
CA PRO A 410 5.91 -14.18 -2.75
C PRO A 410 6.14 -14.38 -1.25
N THR A 411 5.07 -14.64 -0.52
CA THR A 411 5.14 -15.16 0.85
C THR A 411 5.70 -16.58 0.80
N ALA A 412 6.77 -16.81 1.55
CA ALA A 412 7.28 -18.14 1.82
C ALA A 412 6.23 -18.93 2.60
N SER A 413 5.41 -19.73 1.91
CA SER A 413 4.55 -20.74 2.52
C SER A 413 4.36 -21.90 1.55
N LEU A 414 5.37 -22.75 1.49
CA LEU A 414 5.26 -24.09 0.91
C LEU A 414 6.05 -25.06 1.80
N ALA A 415 5.61 -25.18 3.06
CA ALA A 415 6.05 -26.23 3.97
C ALA A 415 4.96 -26.53 5.00
N ALA A 416 4.10 -27.51 4.70
CA ALA A 416 3.51 -28.42 5.69
C ALA A 416 2.57 -29.44 5.01
N ARG A 417 3.10 -30.61 4.68
CA ARG A 417 2.32 -31.85 4.60
C ARG A 417 3.20 -33.04 5.04
N THR A 418 3.05 -33.36 6.34
CA THR A 418 3.25 -34.59 7.16
C THR A 418 4.04 -35.84 6.67
N PRO A 419 4.54 -36.68 7.62
CA PRO A 419 5.83 -37.39 7.55
C PRO A 419 5.75 -38.90 7.21
N GLY A 420 6.88 -39.50 6.82
CA GLY A 420 7.07 -40.97 6.80
C GLY A 420 8.37 -41.47 6.16
N LEU A 421 9.32 -41.90 7.02
CA LEU A 421 10.31 -42.99 6.91
C LEU A 421 11.40 -43.06 5.78
N PHE A 422 12.65 -43.16 6.28
CA PHE A 422 13.84 -43.94 5.83
C PHE A 422 14.84 -43.43 4.73
N THR A 423 16.03 -43.04 5.23
CA THR A 423 17.43 -43.36 4.80
C THR A 423 18.11 -42.65 3.60
N PRO A 424 19.47 -42.55 3.60
CA PRO A 424 20.18 -41.32 3.19
C PRO A 424 21.06 -41.41 1.92
N GLY A 425 21.26 -40.24 1.29
CA GLY A 425 22.38 -39.84 0.40
C GLY A 425 22.11 -39.87 -1.12
N PRO A 426 22.90 -39.16 -1.98
CA PRO A 426 23.64 -37.91 -1.82
C PRO A 426 23.12 -36.76 -2.75
N LEU A 427 23.66 -35.56 -2.54
CA LEU A 427 23.30 -34.26 -3.10
C LEU A 427 23.41 -34.15 -4.65
N VAL A 428 22.36 -33.62 -5.30
CA VAL A 428 22.38 -32.97 -6.64
C VAL A 428 21.41 -31.75 -6.60
N PRO A 429 21.74 -30.59 -7.20
CA PRO A 429 21.02 -29.33 -6.96
C PRO A 429 19.80 -29.16 -7.88
N GLU A 430 18.62 -29.08 -7.29
CA GLU A 430 17.35 -28.84 -7.98
C GLU A 430 16.92 -27.36 -7.85
N PHE A 431 17.65 -26.45 -8.51
CA PHE A 431 17.35 -25.00 -8.51
C PHE A 431 16.76 -24.47 -9.84
N MET A 432 16.48 -25.34 -10.83
CA MET A 432 15.98 -24.91 -12.15
C MET A 432 14.48 -24.56 -12.30
N PRO A 433 13.51 -25.03 -11.47
CA PRO A 433 12.10 -24.74 -11.76
C PRO A 433 11.62 -23.33 -11.36
N LEU A 434 12.32 -22.67 -10.42
CA LEU A 434 11.88 -21.34 -9.91
C LEU A 434 12.20 -20.19 -10.88
N GLU A 435 13.35 -20.25 -11.55
CA GLU A 435 13.73 -19.24 -12.54
C GLU A 435 12.80 -19.25 -13.76
N GLN A 436 12.35 -20.42 -14.21
CA GLN A 436 11.44 -20.55 -15.34
C GLN A 436 10.06 -20.00 -14.98
N HIS A 437 9.57 -20.27 -13.77
CA HIS A 437 8.30 -19.72 -13.30
C HIS A 437 8.33 -18.18 -13.19
N LEU A 438 9.44 -17.61 -12.70
CA LEU A 438 9.62 -16.16 -12.63
C LEU A 438 9.73 -15.51 -14.02
N LYS A 439 10.41 -16.15 -14.97
CA LYS A 439 10.49 -15.68 -16.37
C LYS A 439 9.11 -15.72 -17.04
N ASP A 440 8.33 -16.77 -16.82
CA ASP A 440 6.97 -16.90 -17.35
C ASP A 440 6.01 -15.88 -16.73
N GLN A 441 6.11 -15.61 -15.43
CA GLN A 441 5.36 -14.55 -14.75
C GLN A 441 5.69 -13.18 -15.32
N LEU A 442 6.98 -12.87 -15.51
CA LEU A 442 7.43 -11.60 -16.08
C LEU A 442 6.93 -11.43 -17.52
N GLN A 443 6.93 -12.51 -18.31
CA GLN A 443 6.49 -12.49 -19.69
C GLN A 443 4.97 -12.28 -19.81
N ARG A 444 4.18 -12.93 -18.95
CA ARG A 444 2.72 -12.69 -18.86
C ARG A 444 2.38 -11.27 -18.42
N GLN A 445 3.12 -10.72 -17.47
CA GLN A 445 2.95 -9.31 -17.05
C GLN A 445 3.30 -8.35 -18.19
N LYS A 446 4.37 -8.62 -18.93
CA LYS A 446 4.75 -7.86 -20.12
C LYS A 446 3.66 -7.87 -21.19
N GLU A 447 3.10 -9.04 -21.51
CA GLU A 447 2.01 -9.16 -22.49
C GLU A 447 0.75 -8.42 -22.03
N ARG A 448 0.44 -8.47 -20.73
CA ARG A 448 -0.70 -7.76 -20.15
C ARG A 448 -0.54 -6.24 -20.24
N ILE A 449 0.64 -5.70 -19.93
CA ILE A 449 0.94 -4.27 -20.06
C ILE A 449 0.84 -3.82 -21.52
N LEU A 450 1.40 -4.60 -22.46
CA LEU A 450 1.31 -4.30 -23.89
C LEU A 450 -0.14 -4.33 -24.41
N SER A 451 -0.95 -5.27 -23.91
CA SER A 451 -2.38 -5.31 -24.27
C SER A 451 -3.14 -4.09 -23.73
N MET A 452 -2.81 -3.64 -22.53
CA MET A 452 -3.45 -2.50 -21.88
C MET A 452 -3.07 -1.18 -22.58
N ASP A 453 -1.80 -1.02 -22.95
CA ASP A 453 -1.31 0.13 -23.73
C ASP A 453 -1.98 0.21 -25.11
N ALA A 454 -2.15 -0.94 -25.79
CA ALA A 454 -2.86 -1.00 -27.06
C ALA A 454 -4.37 -0.65 -26.92
N THR A 455 -5.02 -1.04 -25.81
CA THR A 455 -6.42 -0.67 -25.55
C THR A 455 -6.58 0.80 -25.18
N LEU A 456 -5.68 1.35 -24.35
CA LEU A 456 -5.69 2.75 -23.95
C LEU A 456 -5.36 3.66 -25.14
N GLY A 457 -4.39 3.28 -25.97
CA GLY A 457 -4.07 3.97 -27.21
C GLY A 457 -5.27 4.03 -28.16
N LYS A 458 -5.98 2.91 -28.37
CA LYS A 458 -7.21 2.90 -29.20
C LYS A 458 -8.32 3.80 -28.64
N MET A 459 -8.54 3.77 -27.32
CA MET A 459 -9.58 4.59 -26.68
C MET A 459 -9.26 6.08 -26.79
N VAL A 460 -8.00 6.47 -26.56
CA VAL A 460 -7.55 7.87 -26.59
C VAL A 460 -7.41 8.41 -28.01
N GLU A 461 -6.96 7.60 -28.98
CA GLU A 461 -6.75 8.05 -30.35
C GLU A 461 -7.99 7.97 -31.25
N VAL A 462 -8.91 7.03 -30.98
CA VAL A 462 -10.03 6.76 -31.89
C VAL A 462 -11.38 7.10 -31.25
N GLU A 463 -11.69 6.58 -30.06
CA GLU A 463 -13.04 6.70 -29.47
C GLU A 463 -13.30 8.09 -28.87
N ILE A 464 -12.38 8.61 -28.05
CA ILE A 464 -12.54 9.92 -27.41
C ILE A 464 -12.65 11.05 -28.47
N PRO A 465 -11.79 11.13 -29.49
CA PRO A 465 -11.90 12.17 -30.52
C PRO A 465 -13.11 11.99 -31.45
N ALA A 466 -13.62 10.76 -31.61
CA ALA A 466 -14.87 10.53 -32.35
C ALA A 466 -16.08 11.03 -31.56
N SER A 467 -16.17 10.69 -30.26
CA SER A 467 -17.25 11.15 -29.39
C SER A 467 -17.29 12.67 -29.21
N LEU A 468 -16.13 13.33 -29.15
CA LEU A 468 -16.05 14.79 -29.09
C LEU A 468 -16.51 15.45 -30.39
N ARG A 469 -16.19 14.86 -31.55
CA ARG A 469 -16.68 15.35 -32.85
C ARG A 469 -18.20 15.18 -32.99
N GLU A 470 -18.76 14.08 -32.50
CA GLU A 470 -20.21 13.87 -32.49
C GLU A 470 -20.91 14.86 -31.55
N PHE A 471 -20.36 15.08 -30.36
CA PHE A 471 -20.89 16.07 -29.43
C PHE A 471 -20.83 17.50 -30.01
N ARG A 472 -19.74 17.86 -30.69
CA ARG A 472 -19.60 19.16 -31.38
C ARG A 472 -20.60 19.34 -32.52
N ARG A 473 -20.92 18.27 -33.26
CA ARG A 473 -21.98 18.30 -34.27
C ARG A 473 -23.35 18.52 -33.63
N ALA A 474 -23.60 17.88 -32.49
CA ALA A 474 -24.84 18.05 -31.76
C ALA A 474 -24.98 19.46 -31.17
N THR A 475 -23.92 20.03 -30.59
CA THR A 475 -23.97 21.41 -30.08
C THR A 475 -24.09 22.44 -31.19
N PHE A 476 -23.44 22.23 -32.33
CA PHE A 476 -23.58 23.11 -33.50
C PHE A 476 -24.96 23.01 -34.15
N ALA A 477 -25.57 21.82 -34.18
CA ALA A 477 -26.96 21.66 -34.62
C ALA A 477 -27.93 22.41 -33.69
N LEU A 478 -27.72 22.30 -32.38
CA LEU A 478 -28.53 23.02 -31.37
C LEU A 478 -28.38 24.54 -31.49
N ASP A 479 -27.16 25.03 -31.74
CA ASP A 479 -26.86 26.45 -31.91
C ASP A 479 -27.46 27.02 -33.20
N ASN A 480 -27.44 26.25 -34.30
CA ASN A 480 -28.12 26.60 -35.55
C ASN A 480 -29.64 26.58 -35.42
N GLU A 481 -30.20 25.67 -34.62
CA GLU A 481 -31.64 25.58 -34.39
C GLU A 481 -32.13 26.73 -33.50
N MET A 482 -31.37 27.12 -32.47
CA MET A 482 -31.66 28.28 -31.62
C MET A 482 -31.46 29.62 -32.35
N THR A 483 -30.44 29.77 -33.19
CA THR A 483 -30.25 31.00 -33.99
C THR A 483 -31.36 31.17 -35.02
N ARG A 484 -31.88 30.06 -35.57
CA ARG A 484 -33.02 30.05 -36.49
C ARG A 484 -34.36 30.36 -35.81
N GLU A 485 -34.53 30.03 -34.52
CA GLU A 485 -35.69 30.49 -33.72
C GLU A 485 -35.57 31.96 -33.28
N SER A 486 -34.36 32.53 -33.21
CA SER A 486 -34.16 33.93 -32.78
C SER A 486 -34.51 34.99 -33.83
N GLU A 487 -34.80 34.61 -35.09
CA GLU A 487 -35.31 35.54 -36.11
C GLU A 487 -36.73 36.06 -35.79
N TRP A 488 -37.39 35.56 -34.73
CA TRP A 488 -38.78 35.92 -34.37
C TRP A 488 -38.96 36.62 -33.02
N GLY A 489 -37.90 37.06 -32.32
CA GLY A 489 -38.08 37.84 -31.10
C GLY A 489 -36.80 38.31 -30.41
N ASP A 490 -36.77 39.60 -30.09
CA ASP A 490 -35.61 40.39 -29.58
C ASP A 490 -35.15 40.04 -28.15
N GLU A 491 -35.55 38.89 -27.58
CA GLU A 491 -35.29 38.55 -26.16
C GLU A 491 -34.28 37.39 -25.93
N SER A 492 -33.72 36.76 -26.98
CA SER A 492 -32.86 35.57 -26.83
C SER A 492 -31.35 35.83 -26.65
N THR A 493 -30.97 36.79 -25.79
CA THR A 493 -29.54 37.00 -25.46
C THR A 493 -28.98 35.99 -24.44
N GLU A 494 -29.84 35.37 -23.61
CA GLU A 494 -29.40 34.38 -22.62
C GLU A 494 -29.11 32.99 -23.23
N ALA A 495 -29.81 32.60 -24.30
CA ALA A 495 -29.60 31.32 -24.98
C ALA A 495 -28.24 31.25 -25.71
N LEU A 496 -27.81 32.37 -26.31
CA LEU A 496 -26.52 32.49 -27.00
C LEU A 496 -25.31 32.35 -26.03
N VAL A 497 -25.49 32.72 -24.77
CA VAL A 497 -24.45 32.60 -23.72
C VAL A 497 -24.19 31.13 -23.35
N ILE A 498 -25.23 30.27 -23.39
CA ILE A 498 -25.11 28.85 -23.05
C ILE A 498 -24.33 28.09 -24.13
N GLY A 499 -24.59 28.38 -25.41
CA GLY A 499 -23.83 27.81 -26.53
C GLY A 499 -22.34 28.20 -26.50
N SER A 500 -22.06 29.47 -26.17
CA SER A 500 -20.70 30.00 -26.02
C SER A 500 -19.94 29.34 -24.85
N ASP A 501 -20.59 29.15 -23.69
CA ASP A 501 -19.96 28.51 -22.52
C ASP A 501 -19.71 27.01 -22.75
N ALA A 502 -20.64 26.31 -23.42
CA ALA A 502 -20.45 24.90 -23.80
C ALA A 502 -19.27 24.72 -24.76
N ASN A 503 -19.09 25.62 -25.73
CA ASN A 503 -17.97 25.59 -26.66
C ASN A 503 -16.62 25.90 -25.97
N LYS A 504 -16.59 26.79 -24.97
CA LYS A 504 -15.39 27.05 -24.15
C LYS A 504 -14.98 25.83 -23.34
N ARG A 505 -15.93 25.17 -22.66
CA ARG A 505 -15.64 23.94 -21.89
C ARG A 505 -15.22 22.78 -22.79
N LEU A 506 -15.75 22.70 -24.00
CA LEU A 506 -15.29 21.75 -25.01
C LEU A 506 -13.84 22.00 -25.43
N ALA A 507 -13.46 23.26 -25.65
CA ALA A 507 -12.07 23.62 -25.99
C ALA A 507 -11.10 23.31 -24.83
N GLU A 508 -11.51 23.53 -23.58
CA GLU A 508 -10.74 23.14 -22.39
C GLU A 508 -10.59 21.61 -22.27
N LEU A 509 -11.64 20.86 -22.60
CA LEU A 509 -11.59 19.40 -22.60
C LEU A 509 -10.71 18.85 -23.74
N GLU A 510 -10.76 19.44 -24.93
CA GLU A 510 -9.86 19.12 -26.04
C GLU A 510 -8.39 19.39 -25.68
N ALA A 511 -8.11 20.50 -24.99
CA ALA A 511 -6.77 20.81 -24.47
C ALA A 511 -6.31 19.76 -23.45
N SER A 512 -7.17 19.38 -22.50
CA SER A 512 -6.86 18.34 -21.51
C SER A 512 -6.62 16.96 -22.16
N VAL A 513 -7.39 16.59 -23.18
CA VAL A 513 -7.16 15.36 -23.95
C VAL A 513 -5.84 15.43 -24.73
N GLY A 514 -5.47 16.60 -25.26
CA GLY A 514 -4.16 16.86 -25.86
C GLY A 514 -3.01 16.67 -24.87
N ASP A 515 -3.14 17.18 -23.65
CA ASP A 515 -2.16 17.01 -22.58
C ASP A 515 -2.01 15.53 -22.19
N ILE A 516 -3.11 14.81 -22.06
CA ILE A 516 -3.12 13.36 -21.77
C ILE A 516 -2.43 12.59 -22.90
N LYS A 517 -2.70 12.94 -24.16
CA LYS A 517 -2.04 12.31 -25.31
C LYS A 517 -0.54 12.56 -25.31
N SER A 518 -0.10 13.78 -25.00
CA SER A 518 1.32 14.13 -24.89
C SER A 518 2.01 13.38 -23.74
N GLY A 519 1.33 13.24 -22.59
CA GLY A 519 1.79 12.47 -21.44
C GLY A 519 1.90 10.98 -21.75
N LEU A 520 0.92 10.40 -22.45
CA LEU A 520 0.96 9.01 -22.90
C LEU A 520 2.15 8.77 -23.84
N HIS A 521 2.37 9.66 -24.82
CA HIS A 521 3.54 9.58 -25.70
C HIS A 521 4.88 9.69 -24.96
N ALA A 522 4.97 10.55 -23.94
CA ALA A 522 6.16 10.67 -23.10
C ALA A 522 6.42 9.39 -22.30
N VAL A 523 5.36 8.75 -21.77
CA VAL A 523 5.45 7.46 -21.07
C VAL A 523 5.87 6.34 -22.03
N THR A 524 5.28 6.26 -23.23
CA THR A 524 5.66 5.27 -24.24
C THR A 524 7.12 5.47 -24.69
N LYS A 525 7.58 6.72 -24.82
CA LYS A 525 8.98 7.03 -25.14
C LYS A 525 9.93 6.60 -24.01
N ALA A 526 9.63 6.95 -22.76
CA ALA A 526 10.40 6.53 -21.60
C ALA A 526 10.46 5.01 -21.47
N PHE A 527 9.36 4.31 -21.76
CA PHE A 527 9.30 2.86 -21.76
C PHE A 527 10.20 2.24 -22.85
N ASN A 528 10.23 2.83 -24.05
CA ASN A 528 11.12 2.38 -25.13
C ASN A 528 12.60 2.67 -24.83
N GLU A 529 12.92 3.76 -24.14
CA GLU A 529 14.28 4.07 -23.68
C GLU A 529 14.77 3.07 -22.62
N VAL A 530 13.92 2.73 -21.65
CA VAL A 530 14.21 1.69 -20.64
C VAL A 530 14.39 0.32 -21.30
N ARG A 531 13.59 -0.01 -22.31
CA ARG A 531 13.73 -1.23 -23.11
C ARG A 531 15.08 -1.28 -23.84
N GLY A 532 15.49 -0.18 -24.47
CA GLY A 532 16.77 -0.07 -25.14
C GLY A 532 17.97 -0.19 -24.18
N SER A 533 17.84 0.30 -22.94
CA SER A 533 18.85 0.15 -21.89
C SER A 533 18.98 -1.30 -21.42
N LEU A 534 17.86 -1.99 -21.19
CA LEU A 534 17.85 -3.38 -20.75
C LEU A 534 18.38 -4.36 -21.81
N GLU A 535 18.13 -4.10 -23.09
CA GLU A 535 18.72 -4.88 -24.19
C GLU A 535 20.23 -4.62 -24.30
N LYS A 536 20.70 -3.39 -24.05
CA LYS A 536 22.13 -3.07 -23.96
C LYS A 536 22.80 -3.77 -22.78
N ASP A 537 22.20 -3.77 -21.60
CA ASP A 537 22.74 -4.46 -20.41
C ASP A 537 22.81 -5.97 -20.61
N LYS A 538 21.82 -6.56 -21.31
CA LYS A 538 21.87 -7.97 -21.72
C LYS A 538 22.97 -8.27 -22.73
N ILE A 539 23.27 -7.35 -23.65
CA ILE A 539 24.38 -7.50 -24.61
C ILE A 539 25.72 -7.38 -23.87
N VAL A 540 25.86 -6.41 -22.96
CA VAL A 540 27.09 -6.20 -22.16
C VAL A 540 27.35 -7.41 -21.24
N SER A 541 26.33 -7.95 -20.57
CA SER A 541 26.48 -9.14 -19.72
C SER A 541 26.70 -10.43 -20.52
N ARG A 542 26.41 -10.46 -21.83
CA ARG A 542 26.76 -11.57 -22.72
C ARG A 542 28.20 -11.51 -23.25
N TRP A 543 28.82 -10.33 -23.24
CA TRP A 543 30.21 -10.11 -23.65
C TRP A 543 31.20 -10.06 -22.48
N ALA A 544 30.69 -9.98 -21.23
CA ALA A 544 31.49 -10.02 -20.00
C ALA A 544 31.70 -11.45 -19.44
N ARG A 545 31.31 -12.48 -20.18
CA ARG A 545 31.72 -13.89 -19.99
C ARG A 545 32.59 -14.28 -21.18
#